data_AF-A0ABD3P5J4-F1
#
_entry.id   AF-A0ABD3P5J4-F1
#
_cell.length_a   1.000
_cell.length_b   1.000
_cell.length_c   1.000
_cell.angle_alpha   90.00
_cell.angle_beta   90.00
_cell.angle_gamma   90.00
#
_symmetry.space_group_name_H-M   'P 1'
#
loop_
_entity.id
_entity.type
_entity.pdbx_description
1 polymer ?
#
loop_
_entity_poly.entity_id
_entity_poly.type
_entity_poly.pdbx_seq_one_letter_code
_entity_poly.pdbx_strand_id
1 'polypeptide(L)'
;MPTPLKNYLDHLNLPLGILPAVSDTYKAMNFRIVLIDNSSSMSTIDSHLMKADCNFERIEKTDKVSRWNELSQCIKFHAKMAARCWIPTKFRLVNEHEGMPKELGICWGKPEDARAERNEVINAIKNAKLDANVNPLASEIRQIETALSGEADKLKQKDGFAAVIICSHGVPTDETGDTVKSVIKDFVESIMSLAQLPVRITFRLCTGNDKVVDFFGLMEAEIACDVLQDYWGEVRTDGIKCHCKHVFLLLLQTSLLVTYTGVKSVFA
;
A
#
# COMPACT_ATOMS: atom_id res chain seq x y z
N MET A 1 21.08 -0.29 -11.88
CA MET A 1 19.93 -0.99 -11.27
C MET A 1 20.46 -2.27 -10.64
N PRO A 2 20.12 -2.63 -9.39
CA PRO A 2 20.53 -3.90 -8.82
C PRO A 2 20.06 -5.06 -9.71
N THR A 3 20.93 -6.05 -9.93
CA THR A 3 20.66 -7.20 -10.81
C THR A 3 19.33 -7.91 -10.51
N PRO A 4 18.90 -8.10 -9.24
CA PRO A 4 17.62 -8.73 -8.94
C PRO A 4 16.41 -7.92 -9.43
N LEU A 5 16.42 -6.60 -9.25
CA LEU A 5 15.33 -5.74 -9.72
C LEU A 5 15.29 -5.72 -11.25
N LYS A 6 16.44 -5.57 -11.90
CA LYS A 6 16.51 -5.55 -13.36
C LYS A 6 15.96 -6.83 -13.97
N ASN A 7 16.46 -7.97 -13.49
CA ASN A 7 15.98 -9.27 -13.94
C ASN A 7 14.47 -9.39 -13.71
N TYR A 8 13.97 -8.96 -12.55
CA TYR A 8 12.54 -9.02 -12.28
C TYR A 8 11.74 -8.15 -13.25
N LEU A 9 12.10 -6.87 -13.43
CA LEU A 9 11.41 -5.93 -14.34
C LEU A 9 11.45 -6.39 -15.80
N ASP A 10 12.55 -6.98 -16.24
CA ASP A 10 12.69 -7.53 -17.61
C ASP A 10 11.66 -8.65 -17.86
N HIS A 11 11.32 -9.45 -16.84
CA HIS A 11 10.29 -10.49 -16.95
C HIS A 11 8.85 -9.92 -16.97
N LEU A 12 8.67 -8.66 -16.57
CA LEU A 12 7.35 -8.04 -16.48
C LEU A 12 6.89 -7.43 -17.82
N ASN A 13 7.74 -7.44 -18.86
CA ASN A 13 7.43 -6.89 -20.19
C ASN A 13 6.80 -5.48 -20.12
N LEU A 14 7.32 -4.66 -19.20
CA LEU A 14 6.91 -3.28 -18.99
C LEU A 14 7.32 -2.39 -20.18
N PRO A 15 6.57 -1.32 -20.48
CA PRO A 15 7.01 -0.32 -21.44
C PRO A 15 8.40 0.22 -21.08
N LEU A 16 9.32 0.27 -22.05
CA LEU A 16 10.70 0.70 -21.80
C LEU A 16 10.78 2.10 -21.19
N GLY A 17 9.83 2.97 -21.52
CA GLY A 17 9.75 4.35 -20.99
C GLY A 17 9.50 4.46 -19.48
N ILE A 18 8.96 3.42 -18.83
CA ILE A 18 8.70 3.45 -17.37
C ILE A 18 9.86 2.89 -16.54
N LEU A 19 10.76 2.12 -17.15
CA LEU A 19 11.87 1.47 -16.45
C LEU A 19 12.83 2.44 -15.74
N PRO A 20 13.18 3.62 -16.31
CA PRO A 20 14.01 4.60 -15.60
C PRO A 20 13.33 5.11 -14.33
N ALA A 21 12.06 5.52 -14.41
CA ALA A 21 11.30 6.04 -13.26
C ALA A 21 11.17 5.00 -12.13
N VAL A 22 10.90 3.73 -12.49
CA VAL A 22 10.91 2.60 -11.55
C VAL A 22 12.29 2.44 -10.91
N SER A 23 13.35 2.48 -11.72
CA SER A 23 14.71 2.31 -11.23
C SER A 23 15.13 3.40 -10.27
N ASP A 24 14.75 4.65 -10.53
CA ASP A 24 15.18 5.81 -9.76
C ASP A 24 14.38 5.88 -8.46
N THR A 25 13.08 5.60 -8.51
CA THR A 25 12.26 5.44 -7.31
C THR A 25 12.77 4.31 -6.43
N TYR A 26 13.14 3.16 -7.01
CA TYR A 26 13.75 2.06 -6.24
C TYR A 26 15.03 2.49 -5.51
N LYS A 27 15.92 3.25 -6.17
CA LYS A 27 17.20 3.67 -5.57
C LYS A 27 17.01 4.70 -4.45
N ALA A 28 16.02 5.58 -4.61
CA ALA A 28 15.71 6.62 -3.63
C ALA A 28 14.86 6.09 -2.45
N MET A 29 14.13 4.99 -2.64
CA MET A 29 13.33 4.39 -1.59
C MET A 29 14.20 3.55 -0.65
N ASN A 30 14.28 3.97 0.62
CA ASN A 30 15.10 3.27 1.61
C ASN A 30 14.38 2.05 2.20
N PHE A 31 13.09 2.19 2.52
CA PHE A 31 12.25 1.10 3.01
C PHE A 31 10.77 1.45 2.88
N ARG A 32 9.91 0.45 3.12
CA ARG A 32 8.45 0.58 3.13
C ARG A 32 7.87 0.27 4.50
N ILE A 33 6.80 0.98 4.86
CA ILE A 33 5.90 0.65 5.95
C ILE A 33 4.50 0.48 5.33
N VAL A 34 3.90 -0.68 5.52
CA VAL A 34 2.55 -1.00 5.05
C VAL A 34 1.66 -1.13 6.27
N LEU A 35 0.83 -0.12 6.52
CA LEU A 35 -0.18 -0.11 7.57
C LEU A 35 -1.46 -0.77 7.06
N ILE A 36 -1.96 -1.78 7.78
CA ILE A 36 -2.99 -2.69 7.31
C ILE A 36 -4.16 -2.65 8.28
N ASP A 37 -5.28 -2.10 7.83
CA ASP A 37 -6.56 -2.16 8.53
C ASP A 37 -7.07 -3.60 8.59
N ASN A 38 -7.18 -4.11 9.83
CA ASN A 38 -7.73 -5.40 10.20
C ASN A 38 -8.96 -5.25 11.11
N SER A 39 -9.70 -4.15 10.97
CA SER A 39 -10.98 -3.98 11.65
C SER A 39 -12.06 -4.92 11.07
N SER A 40 -13.13 -5.12 11.82
CA SER A 40 -14.30 -5.92 11.42
C SER A 40 -14.99 -5.42 10.16
N SER A 41 -14.90 -4.11 9.87
CA SER A 41 -15.40 -3.51 8.63
C SER A 41 -14.79 -4.14 7.37
N MET A 42 -13.57 -4.68 7.47
CA MET A 42 -12.86 -5.35 6.38
C MET A 42 -13.47 -6.72 6.04
N SER A 43 -14.39 -7.24 6.85
CA SER A 43 -15.17 -8.44 6.55
C SER A 43 -16.33 -8.18 5.58
N THR A 44 -16.67 -6.91 5.32
CA THR A 44 -17.74 -6.51 4.38
C THR A 44 -17.51 -7.13 3.01
N ILE A 45 -18.55 -7.75 2.43
CA ILE A 45 -18.52 -8.48 1.16
C ILE A 45 -18.97 -7.58 0.01
N ASP A 46 -18.11 -6.65 -0.39
CA ASP A 46 -18.35 -5.69 -1.47
C ASP A 46 -17.14 -5.48 -2.39
N SER A 47 -16.09 -6.31 -2.25
CA SER A 47 -14.83 -6.19 -3.00
C SER A 47 -14.67 -7.25 -4.10
N HIS A 48 -13.52 -7.22 -4.78
CA HIS A 48 -13.27 -7.99 -5.98
C HIS A 48 -11.86 -8.62 -5.99
N LEU A 49 -11.76 -9.93 -6.23
CA LEU A 49 -10.45 -10.54 -6.49
C LEU A 49 -10.09 -10.48 -7.97
N MET A 50 -8.80 -10.33 -8.22
CA MET A 50 -8.21 -10.49 -9.54
C MET A 50 -7.55 -11.86 -9.66
N LYS A 51 -7.77 -12.57 -10.76
CA LYS A 51 -6.99 -13.76 -11.11
C LYS A 51 -6.43 -13.60 -12.52
N ALA A 52 -5.13 -13.33 -12.60
CA ALA A 52 -4.41 -13.34 -13.87
C ALA A 52 -3.88 -14.74 -14.18
N ASP A 53 -3.88 -15.13 -15.45
CA ASP A 53 -3.09 -16.28 -15.91
C ASP A 53 -1.58 -15.97 -15.83
N CYS A 54 -0.73 -16.97 -16.10
CA CYS A 54 0.71 -16.83 -15.98
C CYS A 54 1.35 -15.84 -16.97
N ASN A 55 0.66 -15.52 -18.06
CA ASN A 55 1.14 -14.62 -19.12
C ASN A 55 0.47 -13.24 -19.05
N PHE A 56 -0.43 -13.03 -18.08
CA PHE A 56 -1.30 -11.87 -17.99
C PHE A 56 -2.08 -11.63 -19.30
N GLU A 57 -2.48 -12.68 -20.02
CA GLU A 57 -3.31 -12.53 -21.24
C GLU A 57 -4.79 -12.44 -20.87
N ARG A 58 -5.19 -13.17 -19.83
CA ARG A 58 -6.53 -13.15 -19.27
C ARG A 58 -6.51 -12.76 -17.80
N ILE A 59 -7.36 -11.80 -17.47
CA ILE A 59 -7.69 -11.43 -16.09
C ILE A 59 -9.15 -11.78 -15.82
N GLU A 60 -9.38 -12.62 -14.83
CA GLU A 60 -10.71 -12.94 -14.31
C GLU A 60 -11.01 -12.11 -13.08
N LYS A 61 -12.26 -11.65 -12.98
CA LYS A 61 -12.80 -10.96 -11.81
C LYS A 61 -13.66 -11.93 -11.01
N THR A 62 -13.42 -12.00 -9.71
CA THR A 62 -14.34 -12.67 -8.78
C THR A 62 -14.98 -11.61 -7.89
N ASP A 63 -16.27 -11.37 -8.09
CA ASP A 63 -17.06 -10.44 -7.29
C ASP A 63 -17.49 -11.03 -5.94
N LYS A 64 -18.03 -10.17 -5.06
CA LYS A 64 -18.60 -10.54 -3.76
C LYS A 64 -17.60 -11.26 -2.87
N VAL A 65 -16.41 -10.68 -2.76
CA VAL A 65 -15.42 -11.08 -1.76
C VAL A 65 -15.33 -10.03 -0.67
N SER A 66 -14.75 -10.39 0.48
CA SER A 66 -14.48 -9.40 1.52
C SER A 66 -13.38 -8.42 1.11
N ARG A 67 -13.44 -7.19 1.63
CA ARG A 67 -12.35 -6.20 1.54
C ARG A 67 -11.02 -6.78 2.01
N TRP A 68 -11.04 -7.58 3.08
CA TRP A 68 -9.87 -8.28 3.58
C TRP A 68 -9.29 -9.28 2.58
N ASN A 69 -10.12 -10.01 1.83
CA ASN A 69 -9.64 -10.96 0.83
C ASN A 69 -8.91 -10.25 -0.31
N GLU A 70 -9.46 -9.13 -0.78
CA GLU A 70 -8.82 -8.29 -1.78
C GLU A 70 -7.51 -7.68 -1.26
N LEU A 71 -7.55 -7.06 -0.08
CA LEU A 71 -6.34 -6.51 0.54
C LEU A 71 -5.29 -7.59 0.79
N SER A 72 -5.68 -8.77 1.25
CA SER A 72 -4.80 -9.92 1.44
C SER A 72 -4.10 -10.34 0.15
N GLN A 73 -4.78 -10.27 -1.00
CA GLN A 73 -4.16 -10.52 -2.30
C GLN A 73 -3.10 -9.46 -2.63
N CYS A 74 -3.40 -8.18 -2.37
CA CYS A 74 -2.46 -7.08 -2.52
C CYS A 74 -1.23 -7.25 -1.61
N ILE A 75 -1.42 -7.50 -0.31
CA ILE A 75 -0.32 -7.69 0.65
C ILE A 75 0.56 -8.90 0.28
N LYS A 76 -0.05 -10.01 -0.17
CA LYS A 76 0.72 -11.17 -0.69
C LYS A 76 1.59 -10.80 -1.87
N PHE A 77 1.12 -9.92 -2.75
CA PHE A 77 1.92 -9.40 -3.86
C PHE A 77 3.08 -8.55 -3.33
N HIS A 78 2.83 -7.59 -2.44
CA HIS A 78 3.86 -6.73 -1.84
C HIS A 78 4.93 -7.51 -1.09
N ALA A 79 4.56 -8.56 -0.34
CA ALA A 79 5.49 -9.43 0.37
C ALA A 79 6.37 -10.24 -0.60
N LYS A 80 5.79 -10.76 -1.69
CA LYS A 80 6.56 -11.44 -2.74
C LYS A 80 7.53 -10.50 -3.43
N MET A 81 7.09 -9.26 -3.73
CA MET A 81 7.92 -8.22 -4.32
C MET A 81 9.07 -7.84 -3.39
N ALA A 82 8.79 -7.63 -2.10
CA ALA A 82 9.81 -7.31 -1.09
C ALA A 82 10.92 -8.34 -1.10
N ALA A 83 10.57 -9.62 -0.94
CA ALA A 83 11.52 -10.72 -0.89
C ALA A 83 12.30 -10.92 -2.20
N ARG A 84 11.67 -10.73 -3.37
CA ARG A 84 12.32 -10.90 -4.67
C ARG A 84 13.25 -9.76 -5.04
N CYS A 85 12.83 -8.53 -4.75
CA CYS A 85 13.56 -7.32 -5.15
C CYS A 85 14.43 -6.75 -4.03
N TRP A 86 14.52 -7.45 -2.89
CA TRP A 86 15.25 -7.01 -1.71
C TRP A 86 14.84 -5.60 -1.26
N ILE A 87 13.52 -5.41 -1.05
CA ILE A 87 12.96 -4.12 -0.59
C ILE A 87 12.61 -4.26 0.89
N PRO A 88 13.36 -3.64 1.81
CA PRO A 88 13.05 -3.65 3.23
C PRO A 88 11.62 -3.15 3.45
N THR A 89 10.76 -4.00 4.02
CA THR A 89 9.33 -3.70 4.15
C THR A 89 8.86 -4.15 5.53
N LYS A 90 8.18 -3.26 6.24
CA LYS A 90 7.45 -3.56 7.48
C LYS A 90 5.97 -3.65 7.16
N PHE A 91 5.31 -4.72 7.59
CA PHE A 91 3.87 -4.88 7.54
C PHE A 91 3.35 -4.73 8.96
N ARG A 92 2.53 -3.71 9.21
CA ARG A 92 1.98 -3.38 10.52
C ARG A 92 0.46 -3.47 10.48
N LEU A 93 -0.13 -4.24 11.37
CA LEU A 93 -1.58 -4.25 11.59
C LEU A 93 -1.99 -3.04 12.40
N VAL A 94 -3.13 -2.44 12.08
CA VAL A 94 -3.70 -1.32 12.84
C VAL A 94 -4.11 -1.78 14.24
N ASN A 95 -4.86 -2.88 14.30
CA ASN A 95 -5.35 -3.47 15.54
C ASN A 95 -4.46 -4.62 15.98
N GLU A 96 -4.24 -4.72 17.29
CA GLU A 96 -3.46 -5.80 17.90
C GLU A 96 -4.28 -7.08 18.03
N HIS A 97 -3.60 -8.22 17.92
CA HIS A 97 -4.20 -9.53 18.16
C HIS A 97 -3.33 -10.36 19.09
N GLU A 98 -3.97 -10.99 20.07
CA GLU A 98 -3.30 -11.93 20.96
C GLU A 98 -2.67 -13.08 20.16
N GLY A 99 -1.39 -13.35 20.42
CA GLY A 99 -0.64 -14.42 19.77
C GLY A 99 -0.14 -14.11 18.35
N MET A 100 -0.28 -12.87 17.86
CA MET A 100 0.29 -12.43 16.59
C MET A 100 1.10 -11.14 16.75
N PRO A 101 2.31 -11.04 16.18
CA PRO A 101 3.05 -9.79 16.16
C PRO A 101 2.27 -8.70 15.43
N LYS A 102 2.18 -7.50 16.02
CA LYS A 102 1.58 -6.32 15.39
C LYS A 102 2.36 -5.89 14.13
N GLU A 103 3.68 -6.07 14.14
CA GLU A 103 4.58 -5.72 13.05
C GLU A 103 5.44 -6.91 12.64
N LEU A 104 5.60 -7.10 11.33
CA LEU A 104 6.44 -8.12 10.70
C LEU A 104 7.33 -7.49 9.63
N GLY A 105 8.60 -7.90 9.57
CA GLY A 105 9.58 -7.37 8.64
C GLY A 105 9.96 -8.36 7.55
N ILE A 106 10.26 -7.85 6.35
CA ILE A 106 10.93 -8.59 5.27
C ILE A 106 12.16 -7.80 4.82
N CYS A 107 13.28 -8.48 4.59
CA CYS A 107 14.55 -7.93 4.08
C CYS A 107 15.22 -6.92 5.03
N TRP A 108 15.08 -7.11 6.34
CA TRP A 108 15.82 -6.34 7.36
C TRP A 108 17.07 -7.06 7.88
N GLY A 109 17.11 -8.38 7.71
CA GLY A 109 18.23 -9.24 8.05
C GLY A 109 19.00 -9.72 6.84
N LYS A 110 19.17 -11.04 6.72
CA LYS A 110 20.02 -11.66 5.69
C LYS A 110 19.21 -12.15 4.49
N PRO A 111 19.80 -12.19 3.27
CA PRO A 111 19.15 -12.68 2.06
C PRO A 111 18.44 -14.03 2.17
N GLU A 112 19.03 -14.97 2.91
CA GLU A 112 18.49 -16.30 3.14
C GLU A 112 17.16 -16.31 3.92
N ASP A 113 16.90 -15.29 4.73
CA ASP A 113 15.71 -15.20 5.60
C ASP A 113 14.47 -14.74 4.84
N ALA A 114 14.64 -14.02 3.73
CA ALA A 114 13.53 -13.38 3.00
C ALA A 114 12.40 -14.35 2.58
N ARG A 115 12.72 -15.62 2.33
CA ARG A 115 11.70 -16.63 2.03
C ARG A 115 10.86 -16.97 3.26
N ALA A 116 11.49 -17.10 4.42
CA ALA A 116 10.85 -17.41 5.69
C ALA A 116 10.02 -16.21 6.17
N GLU A 117 10.61 -15.02 6.20
CA GLU A 117 9.96 -13.74 6.54
C GLU A 117 8.70 -13.50 5.67
N ARG A 118 8.81 -13.71 4.36
CA ARG A 118 7.66 -13.62 3.45
C ARG A 118 6.55 -14.60 3.81
N ASN A 119 6.90 -15.85 4.13
CA ASN A 119 5.90 -16.85 4.49
C ASN A 119 5.23 -16.51 5.83
N GLU A 120 5.98 -15.94 6.78
CA GLU A 120 5.46 -15.46 8.05
C GLU A 120 4.42 -14.35 7.85
N VAL A 121 4.74 -13.32 7.05
CA VAL A 121 3.77 -12.26 6.69
C VAL A 121 2.52 -12.85 6.02
N ILE A 122 2.68 -13.75 5.04
CA ILE A 122 1.55 -14.36 4.35
C ILE A 122 0.67 -15.17 5.32
N ASN A 123 1.29 -15.89 6.26
CA ASN A 123 0.57 -16.67 7.26
C ASN A 123 -0.15 -15.77 8.28
N ALA A 124 0.49 -14.70 8.73
CA ALA A 124 -0.12 -13.71 9.62
C ALA A 124 -1.37 -13.10 8.98
N ILE A 125 -1.26 -12.61 7.74
CA ILE A 125 -2.41 -12.04 7.00
C ILE A 125 -3.52 -13.08 6.75
N LYS A 126 -3.15 -14.34 6.49
CA LYS A 126 -4.14 -15.42 6.32
C LYS A 126 -4.92 -15.70 7.61
N ASN A 127 -4.26 -15.58 8.76
CA ASN A 127 -4.79 -15.97 10.06
C ASN A 127 -5.24 -14.78 10.93
N ALA A 128 -5.17 -13.55 10.40
CA ALA A 128 -5.59 -12.35 11.13
C ALA A 128 -7.07 -12.44 11.47
N LYS A 129 -7.43 -12.00 12.67
CA LYS A 129 -8.82 -11.88 13.09
C LYS A 129 -9.35 -10.52 12.65
N LEU A 130 -10.64 -10.43 12.36
CA LEU A 130 -11.30 -9.18 11.96
C LEU A 130 -12.43 -8.90 12.95
N ASP A 131 -12.09 -8.90 14.23
CA ASP A 131 -13.03 -8.78 15.35
C ASP A 131 -13.01 -7.40 16.02
N ALA A 132 -11.99 -6.57 15.74
CA ALA A 132 -11.93 -5.20 16.25
C ALA A 132 -13.03 -4.33 15.62
N ASN A 133 -13.84 -3.67 16.46
CA ASN A 133 -14.83 -2.67 16.04
C ASN A 133 -14.25 -1.26 15.94
N VAL A 134 -12.92 -1.13 16.02
CA VAL A 134 -12.20 0.15 15.99
C VAL A 134 -11.19 0.17 14.84
N ASN A 135 -10.85 1.37 14.39
CA ASN A 135 -9.83 1.68 13.40
C ASN A 135 -9.03 2.93 13.82
N PRO A 136 -8.15 2.82 14.84
CA PRO A 136 -7.38 3.93 15.41
C PRO A 136 -6.21 4.38 14.51
N LEU A 137 -6.48 4.67 13.23
CA LEU A 137 -5.48 5.02 12.23
C LEU A 137 -4.60 6.20 12.66
N ALA A 138 -5.20 7.26 13.22
CA ALA A 138 -4.47 8.46 13.62
C ALA A 138 -3.38 8.15 14.64
N SER A 139 -3.68 7.31 15.65
CA SER A 139 -2.70 6.87 16.65
C SER A 139 -1.57 6.06 16.02
N GLU A 140 -1.89 5.13 15.11
CA GLU A 140 -0.87 4.32 14.43
C GLU A 140 0.02 5.15 13.49
N ILE A 141 -0.56 6.16 12.82
CA ILE A 141 0.19 7.12 11.99
C ILE A 141 1.15 7.93 12.86
N ARG A 142 0.72 8.43 14.03
CA ARG A 142 1.60 9.16 14.97
C ARG A 142 2.73 8.27 15.51
N GLN A 143 2.49 6.98 15.71
CA GLN A 143 3.56 6.05 16.09
C GLN A 143 4.57 5.86 14.94
N ILE A 144 4.11 5.76 13.70
CA ILE A 144 4.98 5.70 12.51
C ILE A 144 5.78 7.01 12.38
N GLU A 145 5.12 8.16 12.52
CA GLU A 145 5.76 9.49 12.52
C GLU A 145 6.85 9.59 13.58
N THR A 146 6.57 9.18 14.82
CA THR A 146 7.55 9.19 15.92
C THR A 146 8.78 8.33 15.58
N ALA A 147 8.55 7.13 15.05
CA ALA A 147 9.63 6.24 14.64
C ALA A 147 10.46 6.81 13.47
N LEU A 148 9.80 7.43 12.49
CA LEU A 148 10.45 8.02 11.32
C LEU A 148 11.16 9.33 11.62
N SER A 149 10.69 10.10 12.61
CA SER A 149 11.33 11.35 13.03
C SER A 149 12.77 11.11 13.49
N GLY A 150 13.04 9.98 14.17
CA GLY A 150 14.40 9.58 14.56
C GLY A 150 15.31 9.18 13.39
N GLU A 151 14.74 8.88 12.22
CA GLU A 151 15.48 8.48 11.02
C GLU A 151 15.48 9.58 9.93
N ALA A 152 14.74 10.67 10.13
CA ALA A 152 14.47 11.69 9.12
C ALA A 152 15.75 12.33 8.56
N ASP A 153 16.73 12.65 9.41
CA ASP A 153 17.99 13.24 8.95
C ASP A 153 18.82 12.26 8.11
N LYS A 154 18.82 10.97 8.46
CA LYS A 154 19.52 9.93 7.68
C LYS A 154 18.86 9.72 6.32
N LEU A 155 17.53 9.78 6.25
CA LEU A 155 16.77 9.71 5.01
C LEU A 155 17.12 10.91 4.11
N LYS A 156 17.08 12.14 4.66
CA LYS A 156 17.44 13.37 3.94
C LYS A 156 18.88 13.38 3.43
N GLN A 157 19.85 12.96 4.25
CA GLN A 157 21.26 12.91 3.86
C GLN A 157 21.54 11.99 2.66
N LYS A 158 20.69 10.97 2.46
CA LYS A 158 20.79 10.03 1.34
C LYS A 158 19.95 10.43 0.13
N ASP A 159 19.33 11.61 0.15
CA ASP A 159 18.32 12.04 -0.83
C ASP A 159 17.23 10.97 -1.05
N GLY A 160 16.89 10.27 0.04
CA GLY A 160 16.00 9.13 0.03
C GLY A 160 14.75 9.36 0.87
N PHE A 161 13.81 8.43 0.77
CA PHE A 161 12.54 8.49 1.48
C PHE A 161 12.09 7.13 2.00
N ALA A 162 11.17 7.15 2.96
CA ALA A 162 10.39 5.98 3.37
C ALA A 162 9.02 6.00 2.70
N ALA A 163 8.61 4.90 2.07
CA ALA A 163 7.25 4.79 1.53
C ALA A 163 6.30 4.28 2.61
N VAL A 164 5.23 5.02 2.89
CA VAL A 164 4.20 4.67 3.87
C VAL A 164 2.91 4.38 3.11
N ILE A 165 2.55 3.10 3.01
CA ILE A 165 1.33 2.63 2.36
C ILE A 165 0.27 2.37 3.43
N ILE A 166 -0.82 3.11 3.41
CA ILE A 166 -1.92 3.02 4.37
C ILE A 166 -3.10 2.33 3.68
N CYS A 167 -3.32 1.07 4.01
CA CYS A 167 -4.41 0.27 3.48
C CYS A 167 -5.59 0.30 4.47
N SER A 168 -6.70 0.94 4.09
CA SER A 168 -7.88 1.01 4.96
C SER A 168 -9.18 1.12 4.17
N HIS A 169 -10.29 0.77 4.81
CA HIS A 169 -11.63 1.14 4.32
C HIS A 169 -11.93 2.64 4.44
N GLY A 170 -11.04 3.41 5.09
CA GLY A 170 -10.95 4.87 5.01
C GLY A 170 -11.71 5.67 6.07
N VAL A 171 -12.32 5.02 7.07
CA VAL A 171 -12.98 5.74 8.16
C VAL A 171 -12.22 5.49 9.46
N PRO A 172 -11.49 6.48 10.00
CA PRO A 172 -10.86 6.33 11.30
C PRO A 172 -11.93 6.38 12.40
N THR A 173 -11.69 5.66 13.49
CA THR A 173 -12.54 5.69 14.69
C THR A 173 -11.69 6.00 15.92
N ASP A 174 -12.35 6.49 16.96
CA ASP A 174 -11.79 6.49 18.31
C ASP A 174 -11.79 5.08 18.93
N GLU A 175 -11.42 5.01 20.21
CA GLU A 175 -11.42 3.81 21.04
C GLU A 175 -12.81 3.20 21.29
N THR A 176 -13.91 3.94 21.05
CA THR A 176 -15.28 3.42 21.17
C THR A 176 -15.83 2.90 19.84
N GLY A 177 -15.14 3.17 18.73
CA GLY A 177 -15.55 2.77 17.38
C GLY A 177 -16.36 3.84 16.67
N ASP A 178 -16.38 5.06 17.20
CA ASP A 178 -17.15 6.18 16.67
C ASP A 178 -16.30 7.06 15.76
N THR A 179 -16.93 7.56 14.69
CA THR A 179 -16.32 8.54 13.78
C THR A 179 -16.93 9.91 14.01
N VAL A 180 -16.30 10.68 14.89
CA VAL A 180 -16.68 12.06 15.19
C VAL A 180 -15.74 13.07 14.54
N LYS A 181 -16.16 14.33 14.46
CA LYS A 181 -15.37 15.40 13.81
C LYS A 181 -13.96 15.55 14.39
N SER A 182 -13.78 15.36 15.70
CA SER A 182 -12.47 15.41 16.34
C SER A 182 -11.55 14.28 15.88
N VAL A 183 -12.07 13.07 15.67
CA VAL A 183 -11.30 11.91 15.15
C VAL A 183 -10.84 12.16 13.72
N ILE A 184 -11.73 12.67 12.86
CA ILE A 184 -11.34 13.06 11.48
C ILE A 184 -10.27 14.14 11.50
N LYS A 185 -10.43 15.16 12.37
CA LYS A 185 -9.45 16.23 12.50
C LYS A 185 -8.09 15.70 12.96
N ASP A 186 -8.06 14.85 13.98
CA ASP A 186 -6.83 14.21 14.49
C ASP A 186 -6.15 13.36 13.41
N PHE A 187 -6.93 12.62 12.64
CA PHE A 187 -6.42 11.86 11.49
C PHE A 187 -5.76 12.76 10.45
N VAL A 188 -6.42 13.85 10.02
CA VAL A 188 -5.84 14.79 9.04
C VAL A 188 -4.56 15.43 9.60
N GLU A 189 -4.56 15.89 10.85
CA GLU A 189 -3.38 16.46 11.51
C GLU A 189 -2.22 15.45 11.57
N SER A 190 -2.50 14.17 11.85
CA SER A 190 -1.47 13.12 11.88
C SER A 190 -0.83 12.89 10.51
N ILE A 191 -1.62 12.94 9.42
CA ILE A 191 -1.12 12.80 8.05
C ILE A 191 -0.31 14.03 7.64
N MET A 192 -0.80 15.24 7.95
CA MET A 192 -0.07 16.48 7.68
C MET A 192 1.28 16.53 8.40
N SER A 193 1.34 16.04 9.64
CA SER A 193 2.59 15.95 10.41
C SER A 193 3.55 14.92 9.80
N LEU A 194 3.05 13.72 9.49
CA LEU A 194 3.83 12.69 8.81
C LEU A 194 4.40 13.18 7.47
N ALA A 195 3.63 13.96 6.70
CA ALA A 195 4.05 14.53 5.42
C ALA A 195 5.19 15.56 5.52
N GLN A 196 5.53 16.06 6.71
CA GLN A 196 6.71 16.92 6.93
C GLN A 196 8.03 16.13 6.94
N LEU A 197 7.96 14.80 7.03
CA LEU A 197 9.12 13.91 7.00
C LEU A 197 9.47 13.54 5.55
N PRO A 198 10.69 13.02 5.28
CA PRO A 198 11.06 12.51 3.96
C PRO A 198 10.35 11.18 3.67
N VAL A 199 9.04 11.26 3.43
CA VAL A 199 8.16 10.13 3.19
C VAL A 199 7.38 10.31 1.89
N ARG A 200 6.96 9.19 1.29
CA ARG A 200 5.90 9.18 0.28
C ARG A 200 4.72 8.42 0.86
N ILE A 201 3.57 9.07 0.96
CA ILE A 201 2.36 8.50 1.56
C ILE A 201 1.43 8.03 0.45
N THR A 202 0.98 6.79 0.52
CA THR A 202 0.01 6.24 -0.43
C THR A 202 -1.16 5.63 0.34
N PHE A 203 -2.37 6.08 0.09
CA PHE A 203 -3.58 5.46 0.58
C PHE A 203 -4.06 4.39 -0.39
N ARG A 204 -4.28 3.17 0.10
CA ARG A 204 -4.99 2.12 -0.64
C ARG A 204 -6.35 1.93 -0.02
N LEU A 205 -7.36 2.51 -0.65
CA LEU A 205 -8.74 2.46 -0.20
C LEU A 205 -9.35 1.10 -0.54
N CYS A 206 -9.88 0.45 0.49
CA CYS A 206 -10.57 -0.84 0.39
C CYS A 206 -12.08 -0.62 0.57
N THR A 207 -12.65 0.33 -0.19
CA THR A 207 -14.06 0.72 -0.08
C THR A 207 -14.59 1.19 -1.42
N GLY A 208 -15.86 0.86 -1.71
CA GLY A 208 -16.61 1.42 -2.84
C GLY A 208 -17.49 2.61 -2.44
N ASN A 209 -17.24 3.23 -1.28
CA ASN A 209 -18.02 4.37 -0.79
C ASN A 209 -17.49 5.68 -1.39
N ASP A 210 -18.23 6.25 -2.32
CA ASP A 210 -17.90 7.51 -3.01
C ASP A 210 -17.57 8.65 -2.04
N LYS A 211 -18.24 8.75 -0.88
CA LYS A 211 -17.93 9.82 0.10
C LYS A 211 -16.54 9.68 0.70
N VAL A 212 -16.07 8.45 0.89
CA VAL A 212 -14.71 8.20 1.39
C VAL A 212 -13.72 8.51 0.29
N VAL A 213 -14.00 8.08 -0.95
CA VAL A 213 -13.16 8.41 -2.11
C VAL A 213 -13.04 9.92 -2.30
N ASP A 214 -14.15 10.66 -2.25
CA ASP A 214 -14.18 12.13 -2.36
C ASP A 214 -13.36 12.80 -1.25
N PHE A 215 -13.50 12.33 -0.01
CA PHE A 215 -12.73 12.83 1.13
C PHE A 215 -11.22 12.67 0.90
N PHE A 216 -10.78 11.50 0.47
CA PHE A 216 -9.36 11.26 0.17
C PHE A 216 -8.90 11.99 -1.09
N GLY A 217 -9.74 12.17 -2.09
CA GLY A 217 -9.43 12.97 -3.28
C GLY A 217 -9.19 14.45 -2.95
N LEU A 218 -9.94 15.00 -1.99
CA LEU A 218 -9.65 16.34 -1.45
C LEU A 218 -8.30 16.35 -0.70
N MET A 219 -8.00 15.32 0.10
CA MET A 219 -6.72 15.21 0.78
C MET A 219 -5.53 15.11 -0.19
N GLU A 220 -5.63 14.33 -1.27
CA GLU A 220 -4.59 14.22 -2.31
C GLU A 220 -4.29 15.57 -2.99
N ALA A 221 -5.31 16.43 -3.13
CA ALA A 221 -5.12 17.76 -3.68
C ALA A 221 -4.41 18.73 -2.71
N GLU A 222 -4.56 18.52 -1.40
CA GLU A 222 -4.01 19.40 -0.36
C GLU A 222 -2.67 18.91 0.22
N ILE A 223 -2.45 17.61 0.24
CA ILE A 223 -1.32 16.93 0.88
C ILE A 223 -0.58 16.12 -0.19
N ALA A 224 0.75 16.11 -0.13
CA ALA A 224 1.59 15.30 -1.03
C ALA A 224 1.48 13.79 -0.70
N CYS A 225 0.32 13.20 -0.97
CA CYS A 225 0.04 11.78 -0.92
C CYS A 225 -0.61 11.32 -2.23
N ASP A 226 -0.60 10.02 -2.49
CA ASP A 226 -1.38 9.42 -3.57
C ASP A 226 -2.55 8.63 -3.00
N VAL A 227 -3.67 8.63 -3.71
CA VAL A 227 -4.84 7.84 -3.34
C VAL A 227 -5.13 6.82 -4.43
N LEU A 228 -5.17 5.55 -4.03
CA LEU A 228 -5.44 4.43 -4.89
C LEU A 228 -6.71 3.72 -4.43
N GLN A 229 -7.66 3.55 -5.34
CA GLN A 229 -8.85 2.73 -5.16
C GLN A 229 -8.54 1.25 -5.33
N ASP A 230 -9.58 0.41 -5.26
CA ASP A 230 -9.47 -0.99 -5.63
C ASP A 230 -9.06 -1.18 -7.10
N TYR A 231 -8.66 -2.40 -7.48
CA TYR A 231 -8.16 -2.68 -8.83
C TYR A 231 -9.13 -2.28 -9.95
N TRP A 232 -10.43 -2.29 -9.68
CA TRP A 232 -11.49 -2.08 -10.66
C TRP A 232 -12.05 -0.66 -10.61
N GLY A 233 -12.02 0.00 -9.46
CA GLY A 233 -12.30 1.42 -9.30
C GLY A 233 -11.34 2.27 -10.14
N GLU A 234 -10.05 1.92 -10.12
CA GLU A 234 -9.01 2.56 -10.94
C GLU A 234 -9.28 2.42 -12.44
N VAL A 235 -9.61 1.20 -12.88
CA VAL A 235 -9.94 0.90 -14.28
C VAL A 235 -11.14 1.72 -14.76
N ARG A 236 -12.14 1.92 -13.89
CA ARG A 236 -13.34 2.70 -14.23
C ARG A 236 -13.03 4.20 -14.31
N THR A 237 -12.28 4.73 -13.35
CA THR A 237 -12.00 6.17 -13.23
C THR A 237 -11.17 6.70 -14.40
N ASP A 238 -10.20 5.93 -14.87
CA ASP A 238 -9.34 6.38 -15.98
C ASP A 238 -9.95 6.17 -17.37
N GLY A 239 -11.15 5.58 -17.48
CA GLY A 239 -11.77 5.25 -18.76
C GLY A 239 -10.97 4.24 -19.61
N ILE A 240 -9.99 3.58 -19.00
CA ILE A 240 -9.08 2.65 -19.66
C ILE A 240 -9.81 1.30 -19.81
N LYS A 241 -9.93 0.80 -21.05
CA LYS A 241 -10.29 -0.60 -21.28
C LYS A 241 -9.23 -1.45 -20.60
N CYS A 242 -9.59 -2.14 -19.51
CA CYS A 242 -8.70 -2.97 -18.70
C CYS A 242 -7.80 -3.87 -19.57
N HIS A 243 -6.61 -3.38 -19.90
CA HIS A 243 -5.55 -4.16 -20.52
C HIS A 243 -4.64 -4.59 -19.40
N CYS A 244 -4.26 -5.87 -19.38
CA CYS A 244 -3.63 -6.55 -18.26
C CYS A 244 -2.37 -5.87 -17.68
N LYS A 245 -1.73 -5.00 -18.46
CA LYS A 245 -0.56 -4.21 -18.04
C LYS A 245 -0.90 -3.07 -17.05
N HIS A 246 -2.12 -2.54 -17.05
CA HIS A 246 -2.54 -1.41 -16.19
C HIS A 246 -2.78 -1.82 -14.74
N VAL A 247 -3.38 -3.00 -14.51
CA VAL A 247 -3.56 -3.53 -13.14
C VAL A 247 -2.21 -3.88 -12.50
N PHE A 248 -1.24 -4.27 -13.33
CA PHE A 248 0.14 -4.48 -12.89
C PHE A 248 0.88 -3.14 -12.61
N LEU A 249 0.60 -2.11 -13.40
CA LEU A 249 1.04 -0.74 -13.14
C LEU A 249 0.48 -0.19 -11.83
N LEU A 250 -0.76 -0.51 -11.45
CA LEU A 250 -1.33 -0.15 -10.14
C LEU A 250 -0.65 -0.86 -8.97
N LEU A 251 -0.32 -2.15 -9.15
CA LEU A 251 0.50 -2.94 -8.22
C LEU A 251 1.97 -2.46 -8.13
N LEU A 252 2.47 -1.87 -9.22
CA LEU A 252 3.78 -1.21 -9.25
C LEU A 252 3.71 0.23 -8.75
N GLN A 253 2.60 0.95 -8.90
CA GLN A 253 2.40 2.31 -8.40
C GLN A 253 2.45 2.29 -6.87
N THR A 254 1.79 1.31 -6.23
CA THR A 254 1.94 1.08 -4.78
C THR A 254 3.36 0.64 -4.35
N SER A 255 4.20 0.18 -5.29
CA SER A 255 5.48 -0.47 -4.96
C SER A 255 6.74 0.32 -5.35
N LEU A 256 6.72 1.07 -6.45
CA LEU A 256 7.89 1.63 -7.15
C LEU A 256 7.58 2.80 -8.13
N LEU A 257 6.34 3.22 -8.33
CA LEU A 257 5.94 4.17 -9.38
C LEU A 257 5.05 5.31 -8.85
N VAL A 258 5.36 5.82 -7.66
CA VAL A 258 4.84 7.13 -7.21
C VAL A 258 5.76 8.21 -7.76
N THR A 259 5.61 8.53 -9.04
CA THR A 259 5.91 9.83 -9.67
C THR A 259 5.45 9.73 -11.12
N TYR A 260 4.16 9.87 -11.38
CA TYR A 260 3.65 10.02 -12.75
C TYR A 260 2.51 11.05 -12.81
N THR A 261 2.71 12.23 -12.22
CA THR A 261 1.78 13.37 -12.34
C THR A 261 1.94 14.16 -13.65
N GLY A 262 2.68 13.65 -14.65
CA GLY A 262 3.08 14.45 -15.82
C GLY A 262 2.68 13.97 -17.22
N VAL A 263 2.17 12.75 -17.41
CA VAL A 263 1.99 12.20 -18.77
C VAL A 263 0.65 11.50 -18.92
N LYS A 264 -0.41 12.30 -19.04
CA LYS A 264 -1.75 11.85 -19.47
C LYS A 264 -1.86 11.63 -21.00
N SER A 265 -0.76 11.68 -21.78
CA SER A 265 -0.84 11.77 -23.25
C SER A 265 -0.06 10.74 -24.07
N VAL A 266 0.51 9.67 -23.49
CA VAL A 266 1.36 8.72 -24.26
C VAL A 266 0.64 7.43 -24.67
N PHE A 267 -0.65 7.29 -24.38
CA PHE A 267 -1.48 6.20 -24.90
C PHE A 267 -2.70 6.73 -25.66
N ALA A 268 -2.43 7.50 -26.71
CA ALA A 268 -3.33 7.71 -27.84
C ALA A 268 -2.71 7.08 -29.08
#